data_AF-A0A2E8CTG5-F1
#
_entry.id   AF-A0A2E8CTG5-F1
#
_cell.length_a   1.000
_cell.length_b   1.000
_cell.length_c   1.000
_cell.angle_alpha   90.00
_cell.angle_beta   90.00
_cell.angle_gamma   90.00
#
_symmetry.space_group_name_H-M   'P 1'
#
loop_
_entity.id
_entity.type
_entity.pdbx_description
1 polymer ?
#
loop_
_entity_poly.entity_id
_entity_poly.type
_entity_poly.pdbx_seq_one_letter_code
_entity_poly.pdbx_strand_id
1 'polypeptide(L)'
;MIDKKFSELGLPLPLVEAVEELGFEAPSAIQAAAIPPALEGKDLVGLSETGSGKTAAFGLASLAQIDTKSANPQLLVVCPTRELAVQVCGELQRLGKKLHGLRVTAIYGGAPIDRQIRSLRHGVQAVVGTPGRLIDLVKRGSLDLSHVKTAVLDEADRMLDMGFVDDMENILKTLPDEHQTLFFSATMNPAVERLIGGFGNDPQTVEIERKSLTVDSIEQLCFQVRQRSRIELVSRIVDLEQPKLTLVFCNTKRSVDECNEALLARGYSADRLHGDIVQNMRERVLQRFREGTVEILVATDVAARGIDIDDIDLVINYELPQDPEDYVHRIGRTGRAGRTGKAVSFIYGRDAYRIKTIERFTRQKISRADIPTQEMVNTLLADQLLESVSERLQEEPDETIIQGLTQLKELGHDWDDIAGALMEMVKEMTVREGEEIAEDRPGAQRNRGDDRSDFDPNRERPQKREFRDRHNRGQEEGMAKLFLSLGKRDRINPGDIVGMLHNECHLERGSVGHIKLMPNFSFVEVREEVAQQAIDESKSAKLRGKSFKLDFDRAPEQGGGNNNSRSDDSKERRGGKGHRRRDDERRGGRRHDRQDRGSGKALDRSGRGKD
;
A
#
# COMPACT_ATOMS: atom_id res chain seq x y z
N MET A 1 -23.02 27.79 -4.74
CA MET A 1 -22.54 28.37 -3.47
C MET A 1 -23.74 28.88 -2.72
N ILE A 2 -23.78 28.66 -1.40
CA ILE A 2 -24.80 29.23 -0.53
C ILE A 2 -24.33 30.66 -0.22
N ASP A 3 -25.19 31.66 -0.44
CA ASP A 3 -24.90 33.08 -0.16
C ASP A 3 -25.09 33.38 1.35
N LYS A 4 -24.31 32.68 2.19
CA LYS A 4 -24.31 32.85 3.65
C LYS A 4 -22.90 33.16 4.13
N LYS A 5 -22.77 33.97 5.17
CA LYS A 5 -21.48 34.23 5.83
C LYS A 5 -21.32 33.40 7.10
N PHE A 6 -20.08 33.16 7.53
CA PHE A 6 -19.80 32.46 8.80
C PHE A 6 -20.40 33.19 10.01
N SER A 7 -20.43 34.52 9.98
CA SER A 7 -21.06 35.37 11.01
C SER A 7 -22.57 35.11 11.17
N GLU A 8 -23.23 34.56 10.15
CA GLU A 8 -24.67 34.28 10.14
C GLU A 8 -25.00 32.88 10.69
N LEU A 9 -23.98 32.06 11.00
CA LEU A 9 -24.16 30.69 11.49
C LEU A 9 -24.30 30.61 13.01
N GLY A 10 -24.25 31.75 13.73
CA GLY A 10 -24.37 31.80 15.20
C GLY A 10 -23.09 31.51 15.97
N LEU A 11 -21.92 31.55 15.30
CA LEU A 11 -20.63 31.31 15.94
C LEU A 11 -20.19 32.48 16.83
N PRO A 12 -19.49 32.21 17.96
CA PRO A 12 -18.83 33.25 18.75
C PRO A 12 -17.82 34.07 17.93
N LEU A 13 -17.73 35.37 18.22
CA LEU A 13 -16.85 36.30 17.51
C LEU A 13 -15.39 35.82 17.38
N PRO A 14 -14.74 35.25 18.42
CA PRO A 14 -13.37 34.75 18.28
C PRO A 14 -13.21 33.67 17.20
N LEU A 15 -14.22 32.81 17.01
CA LEU A 15 -14.17 31.76 15.99
C LEU A 15 -14.42 32.33 14.59
N VAL A 16 -15.30 33.33 14.46
CA VAL A 16 -15.51 34.04 13.19
C VAL A 16 -14.22 34.72 12.74
N GLU A 17 -13.55 35.46 13.64
CA GLU A 17 -12.26 36.11 13.37
C GLU A 17 -11.16 35.10 13.00
N ALA A 18 -11.13 33.93 13.65
CA ALA A 18 -10.15 32.89 13.33
C ALA A 18 -10.34 32.34 11.91
N VAL A 19 -11.59 32.09 11.52
CA VAL A 19 -11.96 31.55 10.21
C VAL A 19 -11.68 32.56 9.09
N GLU A 20 -11.94 33.86 9.32
CA GLU A 20 -11.57 34.93 8.39
C GLU A 20 -10.05 35.07 8.23
N GLU A 21 -9.27 34.99 9.32
CA GLU A 21 -7.79 35.03 9.26
C GLU A 21 -7.20 33.81 8.53
N LEU A 22 -7.88 32.67 8.58
CA LEU A 22 -7.50 31.46 7.85
C LEU A 22 -7.90 31.49 6.36
N GLY A 23 -8.59 32.54 5.91
CA GLY A 23 -8.95 32.74 4.50
C GLY A 23 -10.22 32.02 4.06
N PHE A 24 -11.11 31.64 4.98
CA PHE A 24 -12.41 31.06 4.64
C PHE A 24 -13.38 32.16 4.20
N GLU A 25 -13.71 32.20 2.91
CA GLU A 25 -14.60 33.24 2.36
C GLU A 25 -16.09 32.96 2.64
N ALA A 26 -16.52 31.72 2.46
CA ALA A 26 -17.91 31.30 2.63
C ALA A 26 -17.99 29.85 3.15
N PRO A 27 -19.01 29.51 3.96
CA PRO A 27 -19.19 28.16 4.45
C PRO A 27 -19.59 27.22 3.31
N SER A 28 -19.02 26.01 3.34
CA SER A 28 -19.44 24.92 2.46
C SER A 28 -20.86 24.45 2.80
N ALA A 29 -21.48 23.65 1.93
CA ALA A 29 -22.84 23.17 2.14
C ALA A 29 -23.00 22.37 3.45
N ILE A 30 -22.03 21.51 3.79
CA ILE A 30 -22.05 20.76 5.05
C ILE A 30 -21.87 21.69 6.26
N GLN A 31 -21.01 22.71 6.16
CA GLN A 31 -20.79 23.67 7.24
C GLN A 31 -22.06 24.49 7.51
N ALA A 32 -22.67 25.05 6.46
CA ALA A 32 -23.89 25.85 6.58
C ALA A 32 -25.09 25.06 7.11
N ALA A 33 -25.15 23.75 6.83
CA ALA A 33 -26.24 22.89 7.28
C ALA A 33 -26.01 22.25 8.66
N ALA A 34 -24.77 21.92 9.01
CA ALA A 34 -24.45 21.21 10.24
C ALA A 34 -24.13 22.12 11.43
N ILE A 35 -23.54 23.30 11.22
CA ILE A 35 -23.12 24.19 12.32
C ILE A 35 -24.32 24.65 13.16
N PRO A 36 -25.39 25.23 12.58
CA PRO A 36 -26.51 25.74 13.40
C PRO A 36 -27.18 24.69 14.31
N PRO A 37 -27.61 23.50 13.82
CA PRO A 37 -28.22 22.50 14.71
C PRO A 37 -27.22 21.94 15.74
N ALA A 38 -25.94 21.85 15.40
CA ALA A 38 -24.92 21.43 16.37
C ALA A 38 -24.71 22.48 17.48
N LEU A 39 -24.82 23.78 17.18
CA LEU A 39 -24.78 24.84 18.21
C LEU A 39 -26.01 24.85 19.11
N GLU A 40 -27.16 24.37 18.63
CA GLU A 40 -28.37 24.16 19.44
C GLU A 40 -28.26 22.96 20.41
N GLY A 41 -27.16 22.18 20.33
CA GLY A 41 -26.93 21.01 21.17
C GLY A 41 -27.59 19.73 20.68
N LYS A 42 -28.11 19.71 19.44
CA LYS A 42 -28.71 18.49 18.85
C LYS A 42 -27.63 17.52 18.42
N ASP A 43 -27.88 16.22 18.59
CA ASP A 43 -27.07 15.20 17.94
C ASP A 43 -27.23 15.29 16.42
N LEU A 44 -26.19 14.88 15.69
CA LEU A 44 -26.14 15.11 14.25
C LEU A 44 -25.50 13.92 13.52
N VAL A 45 -26.04 13.58 12.35
CA VAL A 45 -25.40 12.69 11.38
C VAL A 45 -25.07 13.49 10.13
N GLY A 46 -23.80 13.78 9.93
CA GLY A 46 -23.27 14.50 8.77
C GLY A 46 -22.79 13.54 7.69
N LEU A 47 -23.57 13.42 6.61
CA LEU A 47 -23.24 12.59 5.45
C LEU A 47 -22.70 13.45 4.33
N SER A 48 -21.39 13.37 4.13
CA SER A 48 -20.71 14.03 3.01
C SER A 48 -19.35 13.41 2.72
N GLU A 49 -18.82 13.67 1.53
CA GLU A 49 -17.53 13.17 1.09
C GLU A 49 -16.33 13.79 1.84
N THR A 50 -15.16 13.16 1.73
CA THR A 50 -13.90 13.74 2.25
C THR A 50 -13.58 15.04 1.51
N GLY A 51 -13.10 16.06 2.23
CA GLY A 51 -12.80 17.36 1.63
C GLY A 51 -13.99 18.31 1.50
N SER A 52 -15.20 17.91 1.89
CA SER A 52 -16.39 18.78 1.91
C SER A 52 -16.34 19.87 2.99
N GLY A 53 -15.35 19.84 3.90
CA GLY A 53 -15.23 20.75 5.02
C GLY A 53 -15.85 20.25 6.34
N LYS A 54 -16.08 18.94 6.49
CA LYS A 54 -16.60 18.29 7.72
C LYS A 54 -15.83 18.68 8.98
N THR A 55 -14.49 18.65 8.92
CA THR A 55 -13.64 18.97 10.07
C THR A 55 -13.88 20.37 10.61
N ALA A 56 -14.01 21.37 9.74
CA ALA A 56 -14.37 22.72 10.16
C ALA A 56 -15.83 22.79 10.63
N ALA A 57 -16.75 22.03 10.03
CA ALA A 57 -18.15 22.00 10.46
C ALA A 57 -18.31 21.54 11.92
N PHE A 58 -17.81 20.35 12.28
CA PHE A 58 -17.88 19.90 13.67
C PHE A 58 -16.92 20.64 14.58
N GLY A 59 -15.76 21.05 14.06
CA GLY A 59 -14.73 21.75 14.82
C GLY A 59 -15.24 23.09 15.34
N LEU A 60 -15.82 23.91 14.46
CA LEU A 60 -16.37 25.21 14.85
C LEU A 60 -17.54 25.08 15.81
N ALA A 61 -18.48 24.15 15.55
CA ALA A 61 -19.61 23.91 16.42
C ALA A 61 -19.19 23.43 17.82
N SER A 62 -18.20 22.53 17.89
CA SER A 62 -17.71 21.98 19.16
C SER A 62 -16.88 22.98 19.94
N LEU A 63 -15.97 23.71 19.26
CA LEU A 63 -15.13 24.74 19.89
C LEU A 63 -15.96 25.89 20.47
N ALA A 64 -17.11 26.21 19.87
CA ALA A 64 -18.01 27.25 20.37
C ALA A 64 -18.57 26.96 21.77
N GLN A 65 -18.59 25.69 22.20
CA GLN A 65 -19.11 25.26 23.49
C GLN A 65 -18.03 25.04 24.56
N ILE A 66 -16.74 25.15 24.19
CA ILE A 66 -15.62 24.89 25.11
C ILE A 66 -15.41 26.05 26.09
N ASP A 67 -15.30 25.72 27.37
CA ASP A 67 -14.76 26.61 28.39
C ASP A 67 -13.24 26.43 28.54
N THR A 68 -12.46 27.43 28.11
CA THR A 68 -10.99 27.41 28.18
C THR A 68 -10.43 27.56 29.60
N LYS A 69 -11.26 27.93 30.58
CA LYS A 69 -10.84 28.06 31.98
C LYS A 69 -10.76 26.71 32.69
N SER A 70 -11.55 25.73 32.24
CA SER A 70 -11.47 24.35 32.72
C SER A 70 -10.25 23.64 32.14
N ALA A 71 -9.62 22.79 32.95
CA ALA A 71 -8.49 21.96 32.53
C ALA A 71 -8.93 20.54 32.08
N ASN A 72 -10.23 20.24 32.14
CA ASN A 72 -10.76 18.91 31.86
C ASN A 72 -11.16 18.77 30.38
N PRO A 73 -11.03 17.56 29.79
CA PRO A 73 -11.52 17.27 28.46
C PRO A 73 -13.04 17.51 28.35
N GLN A 74 -13.43 18.32 27.38
CA GLN A 74 -14.83 18.69 27.09
C GLN A 74 -15.25 18.22 25.70
N LEU A 75 -14.31 18.14 24.77
CA LEU A 75 -14.49 17.62 23.41
C LEU A 75 -13.67 16.35 23.23
N LEU A 76 -14.32 15.27 22.80
CA LEU A 76 -13.67 14.05 22.33
C LEU A 76 -13.93 13.88 20.83
N VAL A 77 -12.88 13.74 20.04
CA VAL A 77 -12.99 13.38 18.61
C VAL A 77 -12.30 12.04 18.39
N VAL A 78 -13.04 11.07 17.85
CA VAL A 78 -12.56 9.73 17.54
C VAL A 78 -12.34 9.63 16.04
N CYS A 79 -11.13 9.24 15.64
CA CYS A 79 -10.69 9.11 14.25
C CYS A 79 -10.13 7.71 13.97
N PRO A 80 -10.29 7.14 12.76
CA PRO A 80 -9.80 5.80 12.42
C PRO A 80 -8.27 5.67 12.40
N THR A 81 -7.57 6.75 12.04
CA THR A 81 -6.12 6.73 11.79
C THR A 81 -5.39 7.76 12.62
N ARG A 82 -4.09 7.55 12.79
CA ARG A 82 -3.22 8.45 13.58
C ARG A 82 -3.05 9.77 12.85
N GLU A 83 -2.98 9.70 11.53
CA GLU A 83 -2.77 10.80 10.60
C GLU A 83 -3.97 11.73 10.64
N LEU A 84 -5.18 11.18 10.53
CA LEU A 84 -6.39 11.96 10.67
C LEU A 84 -6.50 12.58 12.06
N ALA A 85 -6.14 11.84 13.12
CA ALA A 85 -6.14 12.41 14.48
C ALA A 85 -5.17 13.60 14.63
N VAL A 86 -3.98 13.53 14.03
CA VAL A 86 -3.02 14.64 14.01
C VAL A 86 -3.54 15.80 13.18
N GLN A 87 -4.10 15.54 12.00
CA GLN A 87 -4.67 16.55 11.12
C GLN A 87 -5.83 17.30 11.78
N VAL A 88 -6.81 16.57 12.31
CA VAL A 88 -7.95 17.13 13.03
C VAL A 88 -7.49 17.89 14.28
N CYS A 89 -6.50 17.39 15.02
CA CYS A 89 -5.92 18.13 16.14
C CYS A 89 -5.30 19.46 15.70
N GLY A 90 -4.52 19.47 14.62
CA GLY A 90 -3.93 20.70 14.07
C GLY A 90 -4.99 21.68 13.57
N GLU A 91 -6.05 21.17 12.94
CA GLU A 91 -7.15 21.98 12.44
C GLU A 91 -7.97 22.61 13.58
N LEU A 92 -8.29 21.86 14.63
CA LEU A 92 -8.95 22.41 15.83
C LEU A 92 -8.08 23.49 16.50
N GLN A 93 -6.76 23.34 16.51
CA GLN A 93 -5.84 24.38 17.03
C GLN A 93 -5.86 25.65 16.15
N ARG A 94 -5.94 25.50 14.82
CA ARG A 94 -6.04 26.63 13.89
C ARG A 94 -7.36 27.37 14.04
N LEU A 95 -8.48 26.64 13.97
CA LEU A 95 -9.84 27.19 14.12
C LEU A 95 -10.02 27.84 15.50
N GLY A 96 -9.42 27.26 16.54
CA GLY A 96 -9.47 27.78 17.91
C GLY A 96 -8.39 28.79 18.26
N LYS A 97 -7.60 29.32 17.30
CA LYS A 97 -6.43 30.18 17.57
C LYS A 97 -6.77 31.43 18.40
N LYS A 98 -7.99 31.95 18.28
CA LYS A 98 -8.50 33.12 19.04
C LYS A 98 -9.11 32.74 20.39
N LEU A 99 -9.30 31.45 20.69
CA LEU A 99 -9.75 30.96 21.99
C LEU A 99 -8.54 30.85 22.94
N HIS A 100 -8.23 31.95 23.61
CA HIS A 100 -7.11 32.00 24.55
C HIS A 100 -7.24 30.91 25.64
N GLY A 101 -6.17 30.13 25.80
CA GLY A 101 -6.10 29.03 26.78
C GLY A 101 -6.56 27.68 26.26
N LEU A 102 -7.06 27.58 25.01
CA LEU A 102 -7.41 26.31 24.39
C LEU A 102 -6.18 25.42 24.22
N ARG A 103 -6.30 24.17 24.67
CA ARG A 103 -5.31 23.10 24.51
C ARG A 103 -6.00 21.88 23.92
N VAL A 104 -5.53 21.51 22.73
CA VAL A 104 -5.97 20.32 21.98
C VAL A 104 -4.81 19.34 21.92
N THR A 105 -5.07 18.05 22.15
CA THR A 105 -4.03 17.01 22.06
C THR A 105 -4.48 15.81 21.24
N ALA A 106 -3.54 15.27 20.46
CA ALA A 106 -3.74 14.06 19.67
C ALA A 106 -3.26 12.82 20.45
N ILE A 107 -4.09 11.78 20.46
CA ILE A 107 -3.89 10.54 21.21
C ILE A 107 -3.98 9.34 20.27
N TYR A 108 -2.86 8.67 20.03
CA TYR A 108 -2.81 7.56 19.09
C TYR A 108 -1.70 6.56 19.40
N GLY A 109 -1.84 5.34 18.85
CA GLY A 109 -0.86 4.25 19.02
C GLY A 109 0.48 4.52 18.32
N GLY A 110 1.51 3.72 18.61
CA GLY A 110 2.81 3.80 17.92
C GLY A 110 3.71 5.00 18.28
N ALA A 111 3.17 6.01 18.97
CA ALA A 111 3.96 7.03 19.66
C ALA A 111 4.11 6.71 21.16
N PRO A 112 5.19 7.18 21.82
CA PRO A 112 5.41 6.99 23.25
C PRO A 112 4.22 7.47 24.09
N ILE A 113 3.66 6.58 24.91
CA ILE A 113 2.46 6.86 25.72
C ILE A 113 2.72 7.92 26.79
N ASP A 114 3.94 7.96 27.35
CA ASP A 114 4.30 8.88 28.42
C ASP A 114 4.19 10.36 28.01
N ARG A 115 4.44 10.67 26.72
CA ARG A 115 4.27 12.03 26.19
C ARG A 115 2.79 12.43 26.19
N GLN A 116 1.91 11.51 25.80
CA GLN A 116 0.46 11.75 25.77
C GLN A 116 -0.10 11.89 27.19
N ILE A 117 0.33 11.03 28.12
CA ILE A 117 -0.03 11.14 29.55
C ILE A 117 0.43 12.48 30.13
N ARG A 118 1.64 12.94 29.79
CA ARG A 118 2.14 14.25 30.23
C ARG A 118 1.28 15.39 29.71
N SER A 119 0.92 15.37 28.42
CA SER A 119 0.01 16.36 27.84
C SER A 119 -1.34 16.40 28.56
N LEU A 120 -1.93 15.24 28.84
CA LEU A 120 -3.19 15.14 29.59
C LEU A 120 -3.08 15.70 31.02
N ARG A 121 -1.97 15.45 31.71
CA ARG A 121 -1.72 15.98 33.06
C ARG A 121 -1.60 17.51 33.12
N HIS A 122 -1.18 18.15 32.03
CA HIS A 122 -1.17 19.62 31.93
C HIS A 122 -2.57 20.21 31.72
N GLY A 123 -3.59 19.35 31.56
CA GLY A 123 -4.98 19.71 31.31
C GLY A 123 -5.20 20.05 29.84
N VAL A 124 -6.25 19.50 29.24
CA VAL A 124 -6.63 19.73 27.83
C VAL A 124 -8.13 19.83 27.73
N GLN A 125 -8.65 20.69 26.85
CA GLN A 125 -10.10 20.81 26.65
C GLN A 125 -10.61 19.96 25.49
N ALA A 126 -9.74 19.66 24.52
CA ALA A 126 -10.09 18.81 23.39
C ALA A 126 -9.09 17.67 23.22
N VAL A 127 -9.62 16.46 23.06
CA VAL A 127 -8.86 15.24 22.81
C VAL A 127 -9.28 14.68 21.46
N VAL A 128 -8.31 14.48 20.58
CA VAL A 128 -8.53 13.84 19.26
C VAL A 128 -7.76 12.54 19.26
N GLY A 129 -8.34 11.40 18.90
CA GLY A 129 -7.57 10.17 18.96
C GLY A 129 -8.14 8.94 18.28
N THR A 130 -7.30 7.90 18.23
CA THR A 130 -7.66 6.59 17.67
C THR A 130 -8.25 5.69 18.76
N PRO A 131 -9.31 4.89 18.46
CA PRO A 131 -10.04 4.09 19.44
C PRO A 131 -9.15 3.31 20.41
N GLY A 132 -8.25 2.46 19.89
CA GLY A 132 -7.42 1.59 20.72
C GLY A 132 -6.52 2.31 21.74
N ARG A 133 -5.98 3.50 21.42
CA ARG A 133 -5.17 4.27 22.38
C ARG A 133 -6.04 5.08 23.35
N LEU A 134 -7.18 5.60 22.90
CA LEU A 134 -8.13 6.30 23.76
C LEU A 134 -8.60 5.37 24.88
N ILE A 135 -9.10 4.18 24.53
CA ILE A 135 -9.60 3.23 25.53
C ILE A 135 -8.51 2.72 26.47
N ASP A 136 -7.27 2.56 26.00
CA ASP A 136 -6.12 2.20 26.86
C ASP A 136 -5.86 3.29 27.92
N LEU A 137 -5.88 4.57 27.54
CA LEU A 137 -5.69 5.67 28.49
C LEU A 137 -6.86 5.86 29.45
N VAL A 138 -8.09 5.61 29.01
CA VAL A 138 -9.29 5.60 29.88
C VAL A 138 -9.18 4.46 30.90
N LYS A 139 -8.89 3.23 30.46
CA LYS A 139 -8.72 2.06 31.35
C LYS A 139 -7.60 2.24 32.37
N ARG A 140 -6.55 3.00 32.04
CA ARG A 140 -5.46 3.36 32.96
C ARG A 140 -5.80 4.50 33.93
N GLY A 141 -6.96 5.15 33.77
CA GLY A 141 -7.32 6.36 34.53
C GLY A 141 -6.44 7.58 34.21
N SER A 142 -5.72 7.56 33.08
CA SER A 142 -4.88 8.68 32.63
C SER A 142 -5.66 9.69 31.78
N LEU A 143 -6.78 9.24 31.20
CA LEU A 143 -7.75 10.07 30.49
C LEU A 143 -9.10 9.96 31.21
N ASP A 144 -9.59 11.08 31.72
CA ASP A 144 -10.91 11.19 32.34
C ASP A 144 -11.89 11.83 31.34
N LEU A 145 -12.98 11.12 31.04
CA LEU A 145 -14.02 11.55 30.10
C LEU A 145 -15.29 12.07 30.80
N SER A 146 -15.30 12.14 32.13
CA SER A 146 -16.50 12.55 32.92
C SER A 146 -16.99 13.97 32.67
N HIS A 147 -16.19 14.81 32.01
CA HIS A 147 -16.51 16.20 31.69
C HIS A 147 -16.72 16.44 30.20
N VAL A 148 -16.68 15.38 29.38
CA VAL A 148 -16.93 15.48 27.94
C VAL A 148 -18.40 15.83 27.71
N LYS A 149 -18.63 16.92 27.01
CA LYS A 149 -19.96 17.41 26.62
C LYS A 149 -20.28 17.11 25.16
N THR A 150 -19.25 16.97 24.33
CA THR A 150 -19.41 16.71 22.90
C THR A 150 -18.47 15.58 22.48
N ALA A 151 -19.03 14.54 21.87
CA ALA A 151 -18.30 13.46 21.24
C ALA A 151 -18.50 13.50 19.73
N VAL A 152 -17.42 13.37 18.98
CA VAL A 152 -17.43 13.36 17.51
C VAL A 152 -16.82 12.06 17.02
N LEU A 153 -17.50 11.39 16.09
CA LEU A 153 -16.98 10.22 15.38
C LEU A 153 -16.76 10.61 13.92
N ASP A 154 -15.50 10.81 13.54
CA ASP A 154 -15.12 11.17 12.17
C ASP A 154 -14.70 9.91 11.40
N GLU A 155 -15.17 9.79 10.15
CA GLU A 155 -15.05 8.58 9.33
C GLU A 155 -15.53 7.30 10.06
N ALA A 156 -16.75 7.36 10.62
CA ALA A 156 -17.33 6.27 11.41
C ALA A 156 -17.42 4.94 10.64
N ASP A 157 -17.77 4.98 9.36
CA ASP A 157 -17.76 3.81 8.47
C ASP A 157 -16.38 3.14 8.42
N ARG A 158 -15.31 3.93 8.30
CA ARG A 158 -13.93 3.40 8.26
C ARG A 158 -13.49 2.76 9.56
N MET A 159 -13.90 3.32 10.70
CA MET A 159 -13.59 2.70 11.99
C MET A 159 -14.24 1.31 12.13
N LEU A 160 -15.45 1.14 11.59
CA LEU A 160 -16.12 -0.16 11.55
C LEU A 160 -15.40 -1.14 10.61
N ASP A 161 -15.01 -0.70 9.40
CA ASP A 161 -14.25 -1.52 8.44
C ASP A 161 -12.92 -2.04 9.03
N MET A 162 -12.28 -1.21 9.87
CA MET A 162 -11.02 -1.53 10.55
C MET A 162 -11.21 -2.43 11.79
N GLY A 163 -12.45 -2.76 12.14
CA GLY A 163 -12.76 -3.63 13.27
C GLY A 163 -12.69 -2.94 14.64
N PHE A 164 -12.80 -1.61 14.70
CA PHE A 164 -12.76 -0.86 15.97
C PHE A 164 -14.12 -0.77 16.68
N VAL A 165 -15.11 -1.56 16.27
CA VAL A 165 -16.48 -1.50 16.81
C VAL A 165 -16.48 -1.57 18.34
N ASP A 166 -15.87 -2.62 18.90
CA ASP A 166 -15.85 -2.85 20.35
C ASP A 166 -15.13 -1.72 21.11
N ASP A 167 -14.02 -1.22 20.56
CA ASP A 167 -13.27 -0.12 21.17
C ASP A 167 -14.10 1.17 21.19
N MET A 168 -14.79 1.49 20.10
CA MET A 168 -15.68 2.66 20.02
C MET A 168 -16.85 2.53 21.00
N GLU A 169 -17.54 1.40 21.02
CA GLU A 169 -18.63 1.19 21.97
C GLU A 169 -18.18 1.35 23.42
N ASN A 170 -17.00 0.83 23.76
CA ASN A 170 -16.46 0.95 25.11
C ASN A 170 -16.10 2.39 25.46
N ILE A 171 -15.61 3.18 24.50
CA ILE A 171 -15.35 4.61 24.71
C ILE A 171 -16.67 5.35 24.95
N LEU A 172 -17.67 5.15 24.09
CA LEU A 172 -18.94 5.86 24.19
C LEU A 172 -19.70 5.50 25.47
N LYS A 173 -19.63 4.24 25.94
CA LYS A 173 -20.18 3.81 27.24
C LYS A 173 -19.51 4.47 28.46
N THR A 174 -18.34 5.09 28.30
CA THR A 174 -17.65 5.81 29.39
C THR A 174 -17.93 7.30 29.41
N LEU A 175 -18.66 7.82 28.42
CA LEU A 175 -19.09 9.21 28.39
C LEU A 175 -20.22 9.45 29.42
N PRO A 176 -20.41 10.69 29.88
CA PRO A 176 -21.54 11.05 30.73
C PRO A 176 -22.89 10.77 30.02
N ASP A 177 -23.96 10.49 30.76
CA ASP A 177 -25.28 10.24 30.14
C ASP A 177 -25.78 11.46 29.33
N GLU A 178 -25.51 12.68 29.83
CA GLU A 178 -25.83 13.93 29.16
C GLU A 178 -24.62 14.44 28.36
N HIS A 179 -24.59 14.12 27.07
CA HIS A 179 -23.62 14.63 26.10
C HIS A 179 -24.26 14.74 24.72
N GLN A 180 -23.66 15.55 23.85
CA GLN A 180 -23.99 15.64 22.44
C GLN A 180 -23.09 14.70 21.63
N THR A 181 -23.67 13.97 20.68
CA THR A 181 -22.92 13.11 19.76
C THR A 181 -23.08 13.53 18.30
N LEU A 182 -21.95 13.74 17.62
CA LEU A 182 -21.89 14.09 16.21
C LEU A 182 -21.22 12.98 15.41
N PHE A 183 -21.96 12.35 14.50
CA PHE A 183 -21.46 11.31 13.60
C PHE A 183 -21.15 11.90 12.23
N PHE A 184 -19.93 11.71 11.73
CA PHE A 184 -19.56 12.09 10.38
C PHE A 184 -19.11 10.86 9.61
N SER A 185 -19.77 10.59 8.49
CA SER A 185 -19.50 9.42 7.66
C SER A 185 -19.62 9.77 6.19
N ALA A 186 -18.89 9.03 5.36
CA ALA A 186 -19.05 9.09 3.92
C ALA A 186 -20.26 8.27 3.45
N THR A 187 -20.66 7.26 4.24
CA THR A 187 -21.67 6.26 3.89
C THR A 187 -22.60 5.93 5.07
N MET A 188 -23.81 5.48 4.75
CA MET A 188 -24.79 4.94 5.70
C MET A 188 -25.01 3.46 5.46
N ASN A 189 -24.06 2.64 5.91
CA ASN A 189 -24.24 1.19 5.91
C ASN A 189 -25.00 0.73 7.17
N PRO A 190 -25.57 -0.50 7.20
CA PRO A 190 -26.32 -0.99 8.36
C PRO A 190 -25.51 -1.10 9.67
N ALA A 191 -24.18 -1.09 9.60
CA ALA A 191 -23.34 -1.06 10.80
C ALA A 191 -23.23 0.36 11.38
N VAL A 192 -23.08 1.37 10.52
CA VAL A 192 -23.12 2.80 10.89
C VAL A 192 -24.50 3.16 11.45
N GLU A 193 -25.59 2.73 10.81
CA GLU A 193 -26.95 2.94 11.31
C GLU A 193 -27.15 2.37 12.72
N ARG A 194 -26.65 1.16 12.98
CA ARG A 194 -26.69 0.55 14.32
C ARG A 194 -25.85 1.30 15.34
N LEU A 195 -24.68 1.79 14.96
CA LEU A 195 -23.83 2.60 15.82
C LEU A 195 -24.55 3.90 16.21
N ILE A 196 -25.14 4.59 15.23
CA ILE A 196 -25.91 5.82 15.46
C ILE A 196 -27.13 5.54 16.34
N GLY A 197 -27.90 4.50 16.04
CA GLY A 197 -29.09 4.15 16.84
C GLY A 197 -28.78 3.68 18.26
N GLY A 198 -27.55 3.22 18.53
CA GLY A 198 -27.12 2.80 19.86
C GLY A 198 -26.57 3.91 20.75
N PHE A 199 -26.07 4.99 20.16
CA PHE A 199 -25.32 6.04 20.89
C PHE A 199 -25.74 7.48 20.57
N GLY A 200 -26.58 7.71 19.57
CA GLY A 200 -27.19 9.00 19.29
C GLY A 200 -28.55 9.15 19.96
N ASN A 201 -28.93 10.39 20.24
CA ASN A 201 -30.23 10.76 20.79
C ASN A 201 -31.03 11.60 19.77
N ASP A 202 -31.96 10.95 19.05
CA ASP A 202 -32.76 11.54 17.95
C ASP A 202 -31.94 12.44 17.01
N PRO A 203 -30.86 11.91 16.40
CA PRO A 203 -29.89 12.74 15.71
C PRO A 203 -30.45 13.30 14.41
N GLN A 204 -30.22 14.58 14.17
CA GLN A 204 -30.61 15.24 12.93
C GLN A 204 -29.67 14.83 11.78
N THR A 205 -30.22 14.23 10.73
CA THR A 205 -29.44 13.88 9.54
C THR A 205 -29.27 15.07 8.60
N VAL A 206 -28.02 15.40 8.30
CA VAL A 206 -27.62 16.37 7.28
C VAL A 206 -26.91 15.61 6.17
N GLU A 207 -27.59 15.45 5.03
CA GLU A 207 -27.05 14.79 3.85
C GLU A 207 -26.77 15.81 2.75
N ILE A 208 -25.53 15.83 2.28
CA ILE A 208 -25.13 16.65 1.14
C ILE A 208 -25.05 15.74 -0.08
N GLU A 209 -25.97 15.92 -1.02
CA GLU A 209 -26.00 15.13 -2.26
C GLU A 209 -24.69 15.24 -3.04
N ARG A 210 -24.09 14.09 -3.35
CA ARG A 210 -22.95 13.99 -4.26
C ARG A 210 -23.44 14.12 -5.71
N LYS A 211 -22.97 15.13 -6.44
CA LYS A 211 -23.22 15.24 -7.89
C LYS A 211 -22.45 14.18 -8.69
N SER A 212 -21.29 13.73 -8.19
CA SER A 212 -20.51 12.60 -8.70
C SER A 212 -19.68 12.01 -7.54
N LEU A 213 -19.36 10.71 -7.57
CA LEU A 213 -18.51 10.07 -6.54
C LEU A 213 -17.02 10.34 -6.78
N THR A 214 -16.67 10.75 -7.99
CA THR A 214 -15.33 11.07 -8.47
C THR A 214 -15.35 12.48 -9.03
N VAL A 215 -14.28 13.24 -8.82
CA VAL A 215 -14.18 14.58 -9.41
C VAL A 215 -14.08 14.42 -10.92
N ASP A 216 -14.94 15.08 -11.69
CA ASP A 216 -14.90 15.05 -13.17
C ASP A 216 -13.53 15.52 -13.72
N SER A 217 -12.71 16.17 -12.89
CA SER A 217 -11.35 16.61 -13.20
C SER A 217 -10.30 15.49 -13.18
N ILE A 218 -10.64 14.25 -12.79
CA ILE A 218 -9.69 13.13 -12.73
C ILE A 218 -9.79 12.29 -14.01
N GLU A 219 -8.74 12.32 -14.83
CA GLU A 219 -8.59 11.39 -15.95
C GLU A 219 -8.31 9.98 -15.42
N GLN A 220 -9.12 9.01 -15.84
CA GLN A 220 -9.02 7.62 -15.35
C GLN A 220 -8.70 6.66 -16.49
N LEU A 221 -7.52 6.03 -16.41
CA LEU A 221 -7.03 5.05 -17.37
C LEU A 221 -6.90 3.66 -16.72
N CYS A 222 -7.12 2.61 -17.50
CA CYS A 222 -6.76 1.25 -17.11
C CYS A 222 -5.95 0.52 -18.18
N PHE A 223 -4.92 -0.19 -17.72
CA PHE A 223 -4.01 -0.98 -18.55
C PHE A 223 -4.11 -2.46 -18.18
N GLN A 224 -4.21 -3.30 -19.20
CA GLN A 224 -4.22 -4.74 -19.03
C GLN A 224 -2.79 -5.29 -19.01
N VAL A 225 -2.27 -5.61 -17.82
CA VAL A 225 -0.86 -5.96 -17.61
C VAL A 225 -0.68 -7.11 -16.64
N ARG A 226 0.22 -8.06 -16.94
CA ARG A 226 0.55 -9.17 -16.02
C ARG A 226 1.33 -8.66 -14.81
N GLN A 227 1.19 -9.34 -13.67
CA GLN A 227 1.86 -8.94 -12.42
C GLN A 227 3.37 -8.67 -12.59
N ARG A 228 4.08 -9.56 -13.30
CA ARG A 228 5.54 -9.44 -13.53
C ARG A 228 5.94 -8.17 -14.30
N SER A 229 5.04 -7.65 -15.13
CA SER A 229 5.29 -6.51 -16.02
C SER A 229 4.79 -5.19 -15.43
N ARG A 230 4.13 -5.22 -14.25
CA ARG A 230 3.55 -4.02 -13.65
C ARG A 230 4.60 -3.00 -13.25
N ILE A 231 5.74 -3.43 -12.72
CA ILE A 231 6.82 -2.52 -12.30
C ILE A 231 7.42 -1.77 -13.50
N GLU A 232 7.60 -2.47 -14.61
CA GLU A 232 8.02 -1.88 -15.87
C GLU A 232 6.99 -0.85 -16.35
N LEU A 233 5.71 -1.19 -16.31
CA LEU A 233 4.66 -0.26 -16.69
C LEU A 233 4.60 0.99 -15.78
N VAL A 234 4.83 0.85 -14.46
CA VAL A 234 4.97 2.03 -13.58
C VAL A 234 6.10 2.92 -14.09
N SER A 235 7.25 2.32 -14.40
CA SER A 235 8.44 3.02 -14.87
C SER A 235 8.15 3.81 -16.15
N ARG A 236 7.58 3.14 -17.16
CA ARG A 236 7.19 3.76 -18.44
C ARG A 236 6.18 4.89 -18.29
N ILE A 237 5.19 4.74 -17.39
CA ILE A 237 4.19 5.79 -17.15
C ILE A 237 4.83 7.00 -16.47
N VAL A 238 5.66 6.78 -15.44
CA VAL A 238 6.32 7.89 -14.73
C VAL A 238 7.27 8.63 -15.67
N ASP A 239 8.02 7.93 -16.51
CA ASP A 239 8.95 8.56 -17.45
C ASP A 239 8.22 9.34 -18.56
N LEU A 240 7.04 8.86 -18.99
CA LEU A 240 6.23 9.49 -20.04
C LEU A 240 5.45 10.71 -19.52
N GLU A 241 4.85 10.59 -18.33
CA GLU A 241 3.97 11.63 -17.77
C GLU A 241 4.74 12.67 -16.94
N GLN A 242 5.95 12.32 -16.46
CA GLN A 242 6.81 13.16 -15.60
C GLN A 242 6.07 13.90 -14.48
N PRO A 243 5.27 13.19 -13.67
CA PRO A 243 4.57 13.80 -12.54
C PRO A 243 5.56 14.27 -11.47
N LYS A 244 5.24 15.37 -10.79
CA LYS A 244 6.06 15.83 -9.64
C LYS A 244 5.90 14.89 -8.46
N LEU A 245 4.67 14.49 -8.17
CA LEU A 245 4.35 13.56 -7.08
C LEU A 245 3.45 12.43 -7.57
N THR A 246 3.90 11.19 -7.33
CA THR A 246 3.18 9.96 -7.66
C THR A 246 2.86 9.16 -6.40
N LEU A 247 1.61 8.72 -6.27
CA LEU A 247 1.18 7.82 -5.21
C LEU A 247 0.78 6.45 -5.79
N VAL A 248 1.53 5.41 -5.42
CA VAL A 248 1.33 4.03 -5.89
C VAL A 248 0.67 3.20 -4.79
N PHE A 249 -0.54 2.69 -5.06
CA PHE A 249 -1.29 1.88 -4.11
C PHE A 249 -1.11 0.37 -4.35
N CYS A 250 -0.72 -0.34 -3.30
CA CYS A 250 -0.71 -1.80 -3.25
C CYS A 250 -1.62 -2.32 -2.12
N ASN A 251 -2.13 -3.55 -2.24
CA ASN A 251 -3.06 -4.09 -1.24
C ASN A 251 -2.34 -4.66 -0.01
N THR A 252 -1.07 -5.06 -0.12
CA THR A 252 -0.32 -5.71 0.96
C THR A 252 0.98 -4.99 1.27
N LYS A 253 1.43 -5.09 2.54
CA LYS A 253 2.72 -4.52 3.00
C LYS A 253 3.90 -5.08 2.20
N ARG A 254 3.86 -6.39 1.92
CA ARG A 254 4.86 -7.07 1.12
C ARG A 254 4.91 -6.55 -0.32
N SER A 255 3.75 -6.33 -0.95
CA SER A 255 3.69 -5.73 -2.30
C SER A 255 4.27 -4.31 -2.30
N VAL A 256 4.04 -3.53 -1.23
CA VAL A 256 4.64 -2.20 -1.07
C VAL A 256 6.17 -2.29 -1.01
N ASP A 257 6.72 -3.20 -0.19
CA ASP A 257 8.16 -3.40 -0.08
C ASP A 257 8.79 -3.83 -1.41
N GLU A 258 8.22 -4.85 -2.06
CA GLU A 258 8.72 -5.37 -3.34
C GLU A 258 8.67 -4.32 -4.46
N CYS A 259 7.59 -3.53 -4.53
CA CYS A 259 7.45 -2.45 -5.50
C CYS A 259 8.45 -1.31 -5.24
N ASN A 260 8.60 -0.88 -3.98
CA ASN A 260 9.53 0.18 -3.61
C ASN A 260 10.99 -0.21 -3.88
N GLU A 261 11.40 -1.43 -3.50
CA GLU A 261 12.75 -1.94 -3.79
C GLU A 261 13.04 -1.97 -5.30
N ALA A 262 12.05 -2.38 -6.10
CA ALA A 262 12.21 -2.46 -7.55
C ALA A 262 12.26 -1.08 -8.25
N LEU A 263 11.57 -0.07 -7.71
CA LEU A 263 11.68 1.32 -8.15
C LEU A 263 13.04 1.93 -7.78
N LEU A 264 13.50 1.71 -6.54
CA LEU A 264 14.82 2.18 -6.10
C LEU A 264 15.95 1.55 -6.93
N ALA A 265 15.87 0.26 -7.23
CA ALA A 265 16.84 -0.43 -8.07
C ALA A 265 16.93 0.14 -9.50
N ARG A 266 15.85 0.75 -9.99
CA ARG A 266 15.77 1.44 -11.30
C ARG A 266 16.13 2.93 -11.22
N GLY A 267 16.54 3.43 -10.05
CA GLY A 267 16.97 4.82 -9.88
C GLY A 267 15.84 5.84 -9.71
N TYR A 268 14.62 5.41 -9.38
CA TYR A 268 13.55 6.33 -9.01
C TYR A 268 13.70 6.82 -7.57
N SER A 269 13.34 8.09 -7.31
CA SER A 269 13.22 8.60 -5.94
C SER A 269 11.91 8.10 -5.31
N ALA A 270 11.98 6.90 -4.73
CA ALA A 270 10.83 6.22 -4.13
C ALA A 270 11.00 5.95 -2.64
N ASP A 271 9.90 5.97 -1.89
CA ASP A 271 9.85 5.50 -0.50
C ASP A 271 8.52 4.78 -0.22
N ARG A 272 8.47 4.06 0.90
CA ARG A 272 7.35 3.17 1.24
C ARG A 272 6.55 3.65 2.43
N LEU A 273 5.25 3.31 2.44
CA LEU A 273 4.35 3.59 3.55
C LEU A 273 3.33 2.47 3.81
N HIS A 274 3.57 1.71 4.88
CA HIS A 274 2.67 0.64 5.33
C HIS A 274 2.67 0.52 6.87
N GLY A 275 1.81 -0.33 7.42
CA GLY A 275 1.55 -0.41 8.87
C GLY A 275 2.70 -0.93 9.76
N ASP A 276 3.78 -1.49 9.18
CA ASP A 276 4.96 -1.94 9.96
C ASP A 276 6.03 -0.86 10.09
N ILE A 277 5.85 0.28 9.41
CA ILE A 277 6.77 1.41 9.52
C ILE A 277 6.56 2.10 10.87
N VAL A 278 7.66 2.27 11.60
CA VAL A 278 7.68 2.97 12.89
C VAL A 278 7.27 4.43 12.69
N GLN A 279 6.53 4.99 13.64
CA GLN A 279 5.92 6.33 13.53
C GLN A 279 6.91 7.43 13.13
N ASN A 280 8.11 7.47 13.76
CA ASN A 280 9.12 8.47 13.42
C ASN A 280 9.62 8.36 11.97
N MET A 281 9.72 7.14 11.44
CA MET A 281 10.11 6.93 10.04
C MET A 281 8.97 7.37 9.12
N ARG A 282 7.73 7.03 9.46
CA ARG A 282 6.53 7.43 8.73
C ARG A 282 6.39 8.95 8.61
N GLU A 283 6.60 9.69 9.70
CA GLU A 283 6.61 11.16 9.68
C GLU A 283 7.71 11.71 8.76
N ARG A 284 8.90 11.11 8.79
CA ARG A 284 10.01 11.49 7.90
C ARG A 284 9.71 11.22 6.43
N VAL A 285 9.13 10.06 6.10
CA VAL A 285 8.75 9.69 4.72
C VAL A 285 7.71 10.67 4.20
N LEU A 286 6.65 10.93 4.97
CA LEU A 286 5.61 11.88 4.58
C LEU A 286 6.16 13.30 4.41
N GLN A 287 7.08 13.72 5.26
CA GLN A 287 7.72 15.03 5.13
C GLN A 287 8.55 15.13 3.84
N ARG A 288 9.40 14.13 3.56
CA ARG A 288 10.22 14.09 2.34
C ARG A 288 9.39 14.03 1.07
N PHE A 289 8.23 13.37 1.12
CA PHE A 289 7.30 13.32 -0.01
C PHE A 289 6.60 14.67 -0.22
N ARG A 290 6.15 15.36 0.85
CA ARG A 290 5.62 16.73 0.72
C ARG A 290 6.63 17.73 0.19
N GLU A 291 7.91 17.56 0.53
CA GLU A 291 9.01 18.40 0.06
C GLU A 291 9.46 18.07 -1.37
N GLY A 292 8.89 17.03 -2.01
CA GLY A 292 9.31 16.58 -3.35
C GLY A 292 10.67 15.89 -3.39
N THR A 293 11.29 15.62 -2.24
CA THR A 293 12.55 14.86 -2.18
C THR A 293 12.33 13.39 -2.54
N VAL A 294 11.16 12.85 -2.20
CA VAL A 294 10.66 11.57 -2.69
C VAL A 294 9.54 11.88 -3.68
N GLU A 295 9.69 11.44 -4.91
CA GLU A 295 8.73 11.70 -6.00
C GLU A 295 7.66 10.60 -6.07
N ILE A 296 7.99 9.37 -5.65
CA ILE A 296 7.09 8.23 -5.67
C ILE A 296 6.88 7.68 -4.26
N LEU A 297 5.65 7.74 -3.75
CA LEU A 297 5.26 7.09 -2.51
C LEU A 297 4.52 5.80 -2.81
N VAL A 298 5.04 4.65 -2.36
CA VAL A 298 4.36 3.36 -2.47
C VAL A 298 3.66 3.04 -1.16
N ALA A 299 2.34 2.86 -1.16
CA ALA A 299 1.57 2.74 0.06
C ALA A 299 0.43 1.72 0.02
N THR A 300 0.02 1.25 1.21
CA THR A 300 -1.25 0.52 1.42
C THR A 300 -2.39 1.50 1.72
N ASP A 301 -3.65 1.11 1.47
CA ASP A 301 -4.84 1.93 1.79
C ASP A 301 -4.83 2.46 3.22
N VAL A 302 -4.63 1.57 4.19
CA VAL A 302 -4.63 1.91 5.62
C VAL A 302 -3.58 2.96 5.94
N ALA A 303 -2.43 2.86 5.27
CA ALA A 303 -1.33 3.77 5.47
C ALA A 303 -1.47 5.08 4.69
N ALA A 304 -2.21 5.09 3.59
CA ALA A 304 -2.44 6.27 2.77
C ALA A 304 -3.70 7.08 3.13
N ARG A 305 -4.56 6.52 4.00
CA ARG A 305 -5.69 7.24 4.60
C ARG A 305 -5.21 8.32 5.56
N GLY A 306 -5.92 9.44 5.57
CA GLY A 306 -5.57 10.61 6.38
C GLY A 306 -4.26 11.30 5.98
N ILE A 307 -3.62 10.89 4.88
CA ILE A 307 -2.49 11.66 4.37
C ILE A 307 -3.03 12.92 3.71
N ASP A 308 -2.78 14.05 4.38
CA ASP A 308 -2.96 15.40 3.87
C ASP A 308 -1.73 15.78 3.05
N ILE A 309 -1.76 15.40 1.77
CA ILE A 309 -0.85 15.90 0.75
C ILE A 309 -1.75 16.48 -0.33
N ASP A 310 -1.74 17.80 -0.38
CA ASP A 310 -2.15 18.52 -1.57
C ASP A 310 -1.07 18.26 -2.64
N ASP A 311 -1.46 18.16 -3.91
CA ASP A 311 -0.53 18.16 -5.07
C ASP A 311 0.00 16.79 -5.54
N ILE A 312 -0.77 15.71 -5.41
CA ILE A 312 -0.45 14.46 -6.13
C ILE A 312 -0.93 14.58 -7.58
N ASP A 313 -0.01 14.50 -8.55
CA ASP A 313 -0.33 14.59 -9.98
C ASP A 313 -0.84 13.25 -10.53
N LEU A 314 -0.21 12.16 -10.10
CA LEU A 314 -0.48 10.81 -10.60
C LEU A 314 -0.77 9.83 -9.45
N VAL A 315 -1.92 9.18 -9.51
CA VAL A 315 -2.26 8.04 -8.65
C VAL A 315 -2.20 6.76 -9.47
N ILE A 316 -1.44 5.77 -9.01
CA ILE A 316 -1.34 4.45 -9.64
C ILE A 316 -1.93 3.38 -8.72
N ASN A 317 -3.03 2.77 -9.12
CA ASN A 317 -3.53 1.54 -8.53
C ASN A 317 -2.73 0.35 -9.09
N TYR A 318 -1.58 0.07 -8.47
CA TYR A 318 -0.72 -1.06 -8.82
C TYR A 318 -1.45 -2.40 -8.66
N GLU A 319 -2.33 -2.47 -7.66
CA GLU A 319 -3.33 -3.52 -7.46
C GLU A 319 -4.68 -2.85 -7.22
N LEU A 320 -5.77 -3.33 -7.84
CA LEU A 320 -7.10 -2.79 -7.56
C LEU A 320 -7.55 -3.08 -6.12
N PRO A 321 -8.26 -2.14 -5.47
CA PRO A 321 -8.92 -2.41 -4.19
C PRO A 321 -10.04 -3.44 -4.37
N GLN A 322 -10.45 -4.07 -3.25
CA GLN A 322 -11.59 -4.98 -3.26
C GLN A 322 -12.91 -4.22 -3.39
N ASP A 323 -13.02 -3.09 -2.69
CA ASP A 323 -14.23 -2.32 -2.57
C ASP A 323 -14.20 -1.05 -3.46
N PRO A 324 -15.30 -0.72 -4.15
CA PRO A 324 -15.38 0.49 -4.99
C PRO A 324 -15.18 1.80 -4.23
N GLU A 325 -15.53 1.84 -2.94
CA GLU A 325 -15.32 3.02 -2.11
C GLU A 325 -13.84 3.31 -1.89
N ASP A 326 -13.04 2.27 -1.66
CA ASP A 326 -11.60 2.41 -1.54
C ASP A 326 -10.99 2.92 -2.84
N TYR A 327 -11.51 2.49 -3.99
CA TYR A 327 -11.07 3.03 -5.29
C TYR A 327 -11.28 4.55 -5.36
N VAL A 328 -12.47 5.03 -5.00
CA VAL A 328 -12.78 6.46 -4.96
C VAL A 328 -11.82 7.21 -4.01
N HIS A 329 -11.53 6.65 -2.84
CA HIS A 329 -10.61 7.25 -1.88
C HIS A 329 -9.15 7.29 -2.34
N ARG A 330 -8.72 6.30 -3.14
CA ARG A 330 -7.38 6.28 -3.74
C ARG A 330 -7.24 7.35 -4.79
N ILE A 331 -8.16 7.40 -5.76
CA ILE A 331 -8.05 8.37 -6.86
C ILE A 331 -8.37 9.79 -6.40
N GLY A 332 -9.18 9.96 -5.35
CA GLY A 332 -9.41 11.25 -4.68
C GLY A 332 -8.18 11.82 -3.93
N ARG A 333 -7.00 11.20 -4.08
CA ARG A 333 -5.72 11.78 -3.67
C ARG A 333 -5.16 12.74 -4.71
N THR A 334 -5.62 12.68 -5.96
CA THR A 334 -5.34 13.66 -7.01
C THR A 334 -6.59 14.50 -7.33
N GLY A 335 -6.46 15.50 -8.19
CA GLY A 335 -7.59 16.33 -8.66
C GLY A 335 -8.24 17.19 -7.57
N ARG A 336 -7.48 17.54 -6.52
CA ARG A 336 -7.95 18.39 -5.39
C ARG A 336 -7.86 19.87 -5.74
N ALA A 337 -8.63 20.70 -5.01
CA ALA A 337 -8.62 22.16 -5.11
C ALA A 337 -8.83 22.72 -6.54
N GLY A 338 -9.65 22.04 -7.36
CA GLY A 338 -9.99 22.47 -8.72
C GLY A 338 -8.95 22.15 -9.80
N ARG A 339 -7.88 21.42 -9.46
CA ARG A 339 -6.90 20.95 -10.45
C ARG A 339 -7.35 19.67 -11.14
N THR A 340 -6.80 19.42 -12.33
CA THR A 340 -6.92 18.12 -13.00
C THR A 340 -5.97 17.12 -12.37
N GLY A 341 -6.36 15.85 -12.33
CA GLY A 341 -5.54 14.77 -11.80
C GLY A 341 -5.55 13.56 -12.73
N LYS A 342 -4.56 12.68 -12.62
CA LYS A 342 -4.52 11.43 -13.39
C LYS A 342 -4.51 10.22 -12.48
N ALA A 343 -5.36 9.25 -12.79
CA ALA A 343 -5.45 8.00 -12.08
C ALA A 343 -5.30 6.82 -13.05
N VAL A 344 -4.30 5.99 -12.81
CA VAL A 344 -4.00 4.81 -13.62
C VAL A 344 -4.28 3.55 -12.82
N SER A 345 -4.92 2.56 -13.44
CA SER A 345 -5.22 1.28 -12.80
C SER A 345 -4.72 0.08 -13.60
N PHE A 346 -4.04 -0.84 -12.93
CA PHE A 346 -3.56 -2.08 -13.55
C PHE A 346 -4.54 -3.23 -13.34
N ILE A 347 -4.88 -3.91 -14.43
CA ILE A 347 -5.86 -5.00 -14.41
C ILE A 347 -5.32 -6.26 -15.07
N TYR A 348 -5.66 -7.43 -14.50
CA TYR A 348 -5.44 -8.70 -15.17
C TYR A 348 -6.49 -9.74 -14.79
N GLY A 349 -6.97 -10.52 -15.77
CA GLY A 349 -7.86 -11.65 -15.54
C GLY A 349 -9.14 -11.29 -14.78
N ARG A 350 -9.23 -11.66 -13.49
CA ARG A 350 -10.43 -11.46 -12.65
C ARG A 350 -10.70 -9.99 -12.30
N ASP A 351 -9.70 -9.12 -12.41
CA ASP A 351 -9.83 -7.68 -12.16
C ASP A 351 -10.81 -7.00 -13.13
N ALA A 352 -11.05 -7.59 -14.31
CA ALA A 352 -12.03 -7.09 -15.27
C ALA A 352 -13.46 -7.02 -14.69
N TYR A 353 -13.82 -7.93 -13.77
CA TYR A 353 -15.09 -7.86 -13.06
C TYR A 353 -15.11 -6.74 -12.01
N ARG A 354 -13.97 -6.51 -11.33
CA ARG A 354 -13.83 -5.45 -10.32
C ARG A 354 -13.97 -4.07 -10.94
N ILE A 355 -13.30 -3.82 -12.07
CA ILE A 355 -13.48 -2.56 -12.82
C ILE A 355 -14.95 -2.30 -13.16
N LYS A 356 -15.68 -3.30 -13.66
CA LYS A 356 -17.11 -3.13 -13.95
C LYS A 356 -17.96 -2.82 -12.72
N THR A 357 -17.56 -3.30 -11.54
CA THR A 357 -18.24 -2.96 -10.29
C THR A 357 -17.91 -1.53 -9.86
N ILE A 358 -16.64 -1.13 -10.02
CA ILE A 358 -16.19 0.25 -9.78
C ILE A 358 -16.93 1.23 -10.70
N GLU A 359 -16.96 0.99 -12.01
CA GLU A 359 -17.65 1.85 -12.99
C GLU A 359 -19.15 1.98 -12.70
N ARG A 360 -19.81 0.91 -12.26
CA ARG A 360 -21.22 0.94 -11.86
C ARG A 360 -21.44 1.76 -10.59
N PHE A 361 -20.52 1.65 -9.63
CA PHE A 361 -20.57 2.40 -8.38
C PHE A 361 -20.33 3.88 -8.65
N THR A 362 -19.24 4.24 -9.33
CA THR A 362 -18.86 5.63 -9.64
C THR A 362 -19.75 6.29 -10.70
N ARG A 363 -20.50 5.48 -11.47
CA ARG A 363 -21.27 5.90 -12.65
C ARG A 363 -20.41 6.55 -13.73
N GLN A 364 -19.11 6.27 -13.74
CA GLN A 364 -18.15 6.74 -14.72
C GLN A 364 -17.46 5.56 -15.40
N LYS A 365 -17.19 5.69 -16.70
CA LYS A 365 -16.40 4.70 -17.45
C LYS A 365 -14.92 4.98 -17.25
N ILE A 366 -14.12 3.91 -17.13
CA ILE A 366 -12.66 4.02 -17.05
C ILE A 366 -12.11 3.69 -18.44
N SER A 367 -11.37 4.63 -19.02
CA SER A 367 -10.81 4.49 -20.37
C SER A 367 -9.75 3.40 -20.38
N ARG A 368 -9.78 2.54 -21.41
CA ARG A 368 -8.73 1.53 -21.61
C ARG A 368 -7.64 2.13 -22.48
N ALA A 369 -6.40 1.95 -22.05
CA ALA A 369 -5.22 2.40 -22.77
C ALA A 369 -4.28 1.23 -23.07
N ASP A 370 -3.57 1.34 -24.18
CA ASP A 370 -2.54 0.39 -24.57
C ASP A 370 -1.23 0.71 -23.85
N ILE A 371 -0.46 -0.33 -23.53
CA ILE A 371 0.81 -0.18 -22.81
C ILE A 371 1.80 0.60 -23.71
N PRO A 372 2.39 1.71 -23.21
CA PRO A 372 3.43 2.42 -23.95
C PRO A 372 4.61 1.50 -24.26
N THR A 373 5.09 1.53 -25.50
CA THR A 373 6.27 0.74 -25.89
C THR A 373 7.54 1.42 -25.39
N GLN A 374 8.62 0.65 -25.20
CA GLN A 374 9.91 1.22 -24.81
C GLN A 374 10.43 2.23 -25.85
N GLU A 375 10.18 1.97 -27.13
CA GLU A 375 10.54 2.87 -28.22
C GLU A 375 9.84 4.22 -28.10
N MET A 376 8.54 4.24 -27.78
CA MET A 376 7.80 5.48 -27.55
C MET A 376 8.38 6.29 -26.39
N VAL A 377 8.71 5.62 -25.27
CA VAL A 377 9.31 6.29 -24.10
C VAL A 377 10.68 6.86 -24.45
N ASN A 378 11.53 6.08 -25.14
CA ASN A 378 12.86 6.52 -25.53
C ASN A 378 12.82 7.72 -26.50
N THR A 379 11.88 7.74 -27.45
CA THR A 379 11.71 8.86 -28.38
C THR A 379 11.28 10.13 -27.64
N LEU A 380 10.31 10.03 -26.73
CA LEU A 380 9.85 11.18 -25.95
C LEU A 380 10.96 11.77 -25.08
N LEU A 381 11.72 10.92 -24.39
CA LEU A 381 12.87 11.37 -23.58
C LEU A 381 13.96 12.01 -24.46
N ALA A 382 14.20 11.49 -25.66
CA ALA A 382 15.14 12.08 -26.61
C ALA A 382 14.68 13.46 -27.10
N ASP A 383 13.40 13.62 -27.43
CA ASP A 383 12.83 14.89 -27.87
C ASP A 383 12.95 15.97 -26.78
N GLN A 384 12.69 15.62 -25.52
CA GLN A 384 12.84 16.55 -24.39
C GLN A 384 14.29 16.93 -24.11
N LEU A 385 15.23 16.00 -24.26
CA LEU A 385 16.66 16.29 -24.16
C LEU A 385 17.08 17.30 -25.23
N LEU A 386 16.60 17.12 -26.47
CA LEU A 386 16.86 18.07 -27.56
C LEU A 386 16.25 19.45 -27.27
N GLU A 387 15.06 19.51 -26.70
CA GLU A 387 14.43 20.77 -26.28
C GLU A 387 15.25 21.46 -25.18
N SER A 388 15.68 20.71 -24.16
CA SER A 388 16.54 21.23 -23.07
C SER A 388 17.88 21.76 -23.59
N VAL A 389 18.48 21.07 -24.58
CA VAL A 389 19.70 21.53 -25.25
C VAL A 389 19.42 22.82 -26.02
N SER A 390 18.29 22.91 -26.74
CA SER A 390 17.89 24.10 -27.48
C SER A 390 17.71 25.32 -26.57
N GLU A 391 17.09 25.15 -25.40
CA GLU A 391 16.96 26.21 -24.40
C GLU A 391 18.32 26.65 -23.85
N ARG A 392 19.18 25.69 -23.49
CA ARG A 392 20.51 25.99 -22.93
C ARG A 392 21.44 26.66 -23.93
N LEU A 393 21.27 26.41 -25.24
CA LEU A 393 22.00 27.09 -26.31
C LEU A 393 21.62 28.58 -26.47
N GLN A 394 20.49 29.02 -25.92
CA GLN A 394 20.11 30.44 -25.91
C GLN A 394 20.83 31.24 -24.82
N GLU A 395 21.45 30.56 -23.86
CA GLU A 395 22.21 31.17 -22.77
C GLU A 395 23.71 31.31 -23.16
N GLU A 396 24.44 32.20 -22.48
CA GLU A 396 25.88 32.36 -22.77
C GLU A 396 26.64 31.05 -22.45
N PRO A 397 27.38 30.50 -23.42
CA PRO A 397 28.05 29.22 -23.23
C PRO A 397 29.27 29.36 -22.31
N ASP A 398 29.49 28.35 -21.48
CA ASP A 398 30.67 28.29 -20.60
C ASP A 398 31.94 28.13 -21.46
N GLU A 399 32.81 29.14 -21.42
CA GLU A 399 34.06 29.18 -22.18
C GLU A 399 34.97 27.97 -21.89
N THR A 400 34.91 27.44 -20.66
CA THR A 400 35.71 26.27 -20.24
C THR A 400 35.27 25.01 -20.98
N ILE A 401 33.95 24.86 -21.18
CA ILE A 401 33.36 23.73 -21.91
C ILE A 401 33.70 23.85 -23.40
N ILE A 402 33.58 25.06 -23.98
CA ILE A 402 33.95 25.30 -25.38
C ILE A 402 35.41 24.98 -25.64
N GLN A 403 36.32 25.37 -24.74
CA GLN A 403 37.75 25.05 -24.88
C GLN A 403 37.99 23.54 -24.86
N GLY A 404 37.34 22.80 -23.96
CA GLY A 404 37.41 21.33 -23.93
C GLY A 404 36.89 20.67 -25.21
N LEU A 405 35.76 21.16 -25.74
CA LEU A 405 35.19 20.69 -27.01
C LEU A 405 36.09 21.01 -28.21
N THR A 406 36.77 22.15 -28.19
CA THR A 406 37.71 22.57 -29.24
C THR A 406 38.95 21.67 -29.28
N GLN A 407 39.45 21.22 -28.12
CA GLN A 407 40.56 20.25 -28.07
C GLN A 407 40.18 18.90 -28.70
N LEU A 408 38.96 18.42 -28.50
CA LEU A 408 38.47 17.21 -29.16
C LEU A 408 38.41 17.37 -30.69
N LYS A 409 38.03 18.56 -31.16
CA LYS A 409 38.06 18.88 -32.58
C LYS A 409 39.48 18.93 -33.16
N GLU A 410 40.44 19.48 -32.42
CA GLU A 410 41.86 19.51 -32.82
C GLU A 410 42.47 18.11 -32.91
N LEU A 411 41.93 17.13 -32.16
CA LEU A 411 42.30 15.72 -32.25
C LEU A 411 41.70 15.00 -33.48
N GLY A 412 40.88 15.69 -34.29
CA GLY A 412 40.36 15.19 -35.56
C GLY A 412 38.93 14.63 -35.50
N HIS A 413 38.19 14.87 -34.40
CA HIS A 413 36.78 14.51 -34.30
C HIS A 413 35.88 15.64 -34.84
N ASP A 414 34.83 15.30 -35.59
CA ASP A 414 33.86 16.29 -36.06
C ASP A 414 32.85 16.65 -34.96
N TRP A 415 32.18 17.80 -35.11
CA TRP A 415 31.16 18.24 -34.15
C TRP A 415 29.99 17.27 -34.04
N ASP A 416 29.60 16.64 -35.15
CA ASP A 416 28.52 15.65 -35.17
C ASP A 416 28.89 14.37 -34.41
N ASP A 417 30.15 13.93 -34.50
CA ASP A 417 30.65 12.76 -33.76
C ASP A 417 30.72 13.06 -32.25
N ILE A 418 31.19 14.25 -31.90
CA ILE A 418 31.27 14.70 -30.49
C ILE A 418 29.85 14.83 -29.92
N ALA A 419 28.92 15.46 -30.65
CA ALA A 419 27.53 15.60 -30.23
C ALA A 419 26.84 14.24 -30.11
N GLY A 420 27.06 13.35 -31.07
CA GLY A 420 26.55 11.97 -31.04
C GLY A 420 27.04 11.19 -29.82
N ALA A 421 28.34 11.22 -29.54
CA ALA A 421 28.93 10.57 -28.38
C ALA A 421 28.43 11.16 -27.06
N LEU A 422 28.32 12.49 -26.95
CA LEU A 422 27.76 13.14 -25.76
C LEU A 422 26.27 12.78 -25.58
N MET A 423 25.49 12.76 -26.65
CA MET A 423 24.08 12.33 -26.60
C MET A 423 23.95 10.87 -26.20
N GLU A 424 24.85 9.99 -26.66
CA GLU A 424 24.88 8.58 -26.26
C GLU A 424 25.24 8.43 -24.77
N MET A 425 26.25 9.15 -24.28
CA MET A 425 26.60 9.17 -22.86
C MET A 425 25.47 9.73 -21.99
N VAL A 426 24.83 10.82 -22.41
CA VAL A 426 23.67 11.40 -21.70
C VAL A 426 22.51 10.40 -21.71
N LYS A 427 22.26 9.73 -22.83
CA LYS A 427 21.25 8.67 -22.93
C LYS A 427 21.58 7.50 -21.99
N GLU A 428 22.81 7.05 -21.90
CA GLU A 428 23.24 6.02 -20.95
C GLU A 428 23.07 6.46 -19.48
N MET A 429 23.22 7.76 -19.20
CA MET A 429 23.03 8.32 -17.86
C MET A 429 21.55 8.60 -17.51
N THR A 430 20.69 8.84 -18.50
CA THR A 430 19.30 9.27 -18.30
C THR A 430 18.29 8.15 -18.54
N VAL A 431 18.58 7.22 -19.44
CA VAL A 431 17.72 6.06 -19.71
C VAL A 431 17.89 5.06 -18.59
N ARG A 432 16.84 4.94 -17.78
CA ARG A 432 16.67 3.83 -16.84
C ARG A 432 16.56 2.54 -17.67
N GLU A 433 17.33 1.50 -17.34
CA GLU A 433 17.27 0.22 -18.07
C GLU A 433 15.83 -0.33 -18.04
N GLY A 434 15.11 -0.19 -19.16
CA GLY A 434 13.77 -0.74 -19.34
C GLY A 434 13.84 -2.23 -19.69
N GLU A 435 12.89 -3.01 -19.19
CA GLU A 435 12.77 -4.43 -19.52
C GLU A 435 11.77 -4.66 -20.66
N GLU A 436 12.11 -5.51 -21.63
CA GLU A 436 11.12 -6.01 -22.60
C GLU A 436 10.10 -6.87 -21.85
N ILE A 437 8.83 -6.46 -21.90
CA ILE A 437 7.74 -7.19 -21.26
C ILE A 437 7.01 -8.03 -22.28
N ALA A 438 6.36 -9.10 -21.81
CA ALA A 438 5.66 -10.02 -22.72
C ALA A 438 4.50 -9.37 -23.47
N GLU A 439 4.02 -8.24 -22.98
CA GLU A 439 3.03 -7.39 -23.58
C GLU A 439 3.56 -6.64 -24.82
N ASP A 440 4.88 -6.48 -24.97
CA ASP A 440 5.51 -5.88 -26.15
C ASP A 440 5.46 -6.82 -27.38
N ARG A 441 5.22 -8.12 -27.17
CA ARG A 441 5.23 -9.13 -28.24
C ARG A 441 3.87 -9.23 -28.94
N PRO A 442 3.79 -8.96 -30.26
CA PRO A 442 2.53 -9.06 -31.00
C PRO A 442 1.98 -10.49 -30.94
N GLY A 443 0.75 -10.64 -30.43
CA GLY A 443 0.03 -11.92 -30.35
C GLY A 443 -0.30 -12.44 -28.94
N ALA A 444 0.27 -11.86 -27.88
CA ALA A 444 0.02 -12.30 -26.50
C ALA A 444 -1.41 -12.03 -25.98
N GLN A 445 -2.18 -11.16 -26.66
CA GLN A 445 -3.55 -10.79 -26.31
C GLN A 445 -4.65 -11.56 -27.09
N ARG A 446 -4.32 -12.37 -28.11
CA ARG A 446 -5.34 -12.95 -29.01
C ARG A 446 -5.99 -14.27 -28.59
N ASN A 447 -5.58 -14.90 -27.49
CA ASN A 447 -6.22 -16.14 -27.04
C ASN A 447 -6.95 -15.95 -25.71
N ARG A 448 -8.09 -15.26 -25.75
CA ARG A 448 -9.30 -15.55 -24.95
C ARG A 448 -10.37 -14.48 -25.17
N GLY A 449 -11.25 -14.72 -26.13
CA GLY A 449 -12.48 -13.97 -26.26
C GLY A 449 -13.14 -14.22 -27.60
N ASP A 450 -13.78 -15.37 -27.78
CA ASP A 450 -15.20 -15.44 -28.17
C ASP A 450 -15.61 -16.90 -28.35
N ASP A 451 -16.34 -17.43 -27.37
CA ASP A 451 -17.27 -18.54 -27.57
C ASP A 451 -18.39 -18.32 -26.55
N ARG A 452 -19.08 -17.19 -26.73
CA ARG A 452 -20.43 -16.98 -26.23
C ARG A 452 -21.35 -16.86 -27.45
N SER A 453 -21.69 -18.01 -28.02
CA SER A 453 -22.89 -18.15 -28.83
C SER A 453 -23.77 -19.26 -28.22
N ASP A 454 -24.97 -18.83 -27.88
CA ASP A 454 -26.21 -19.59 -27.73
C ASP A 454 -26.28 -20.71 -26.68
N PHE A 455 -26.73 -20.32 -25.49
CA PHE A 455 -27.38 -21.21 -24.53
C PHE A 455 -28.82 -21.50 -24.99
N ASP A 456 -28.98 -22.59 -25.74
CA ASP A 456 -30.29 -23.21 -26.01
C ASP A 456 -30.68 -24.13 -24.83
N PRO A 457 -31.78 -23.86 -24.10
CA PRO A 457 -32.16 -24.64 -22.92
C PRO A 457 -32.70 -26.06 -23.23
N ASN A 458 -32.84 -26.45 -24.51
CA ASN A 458 -33.64 -27.62 -24.89
C ASN A 458 -32.88 -28.73 -25.62
N ARG A 459 -31.56 -28.82 -25.50
CA ARG A 459 -30.79 -29.91 -26.13
C ARG A 459 -30.51 -31.08 -25.17
N GLU A 460 -31.09 -32.23 -25.50
CA GLU A 460 -30.93 -33.50 -24.80
C GLU A 460 -29.46 -33.89 -24.61
N ARG A 461 -29.15 -34.39 -23.40
CA ARG A 461 -27.83 -34.91 -23.01
C ARG A 461 -27.35 -36.03 -23.95
N PRO A 462 -26.16 -35.94 -24.55
CA PRO A 462 -25.45 -37.12 -25.01
C PRO A 462 -24.66 -37.75 -23.87
N GLN A 463 -24.66 -39.08 -23.87
CA GLN A 463 -24.08 -39.97 -22.88
C GLN A 463 -22.55 -39.92 -22.84
N LYS A 464 -22.03 -40.08 -21.61
CA LYS A 464 -20.82 -40.81 -21.20
C LYS A 464 -19.78 -41.04 -22.32
N ARG A 465 -18.73 -40.22 -22.34
CA ARG A 465 -17.42 -40.60 -22.90
C ARG A 465 -16.34 -40.47 -21.83
N GLU A 466 -15.49 -41.49 -21.83
CA GLU A 466 -14.55 -41.88 -20.79
C GLU A 466 -13.50 -40.79 -20.51
N PHE A 467 -13.15 -40.67 -19.23
CA PHE A 467 -11.98 -39.94 -18.77
C PHE A 467 -10.74 -40.59 -19.38
N ARG A 468 -10.08 -39.90 -20.31
CA ARG A 468 -8.72 -40.22 -20.74
C ARG A 468 -7.78 -39.10 -20.30
N ASP A 469 -6.69 -39.52 -19.69
CA ASP A 469 -5.70 -38.76 -18.96
C ASP A 469 -5.28 -37.44 -19.59
N ARG A 470 -5.40 -36.37 -18.82
CA ARG A 470 -4.88 -35.04 -19.14
C ARG A 470 -3.54 -34.85 -18.44
N HIS A 471 -2.52 -35.59 -18.88
CA HIS A 471 -1.10 -35.40 -18.52
C HIS A 471 -0.22 -35.59 -19.75
N ASN A 472 -0.12 -34.55 -20.59
CA ASN A 472 1.11 -34.13 -21.28
C ASN A 472 0.74 -33.02 -22.28
N ARG A 473 1.14 -31.78 -22.01
CA ARG A 473 1.22 -30.73 -23.04
C ARG A 473 2.47 -29.92 -22.76
N GLY A 474 3.50 -30.15 -23.55
CA GLY A 474 4.74 -29.37 -23.53
C GLY A 474 6.02 -30.16 -23.79
N GLN A 475 6.03 -31.11 -24.73
CA GLN A 475 7.28 -31.55 -25.37
C GLN A 475 7.20 -31.10 -26.83
N GLU A 476 8.17 -30.31 -27.27
CA GLU A 476 8.45 -30.17 -28.70
C GLU A 476 8.83 -31.56 -29.23
N GLU A 477 8.18 -32.03 -30.31
CA GLU A 477 8.44 -33.36 -30.87
C GLU A 477 9.94 -33.50 -31.22
N GLY A 478 10.61 -34.50 -30.64
CA GLY A 478 12.03 -34.80 -30.89
C GLY A 478 13.05 -34.29 -29.87
N MET A 479 12.61 -33.67 -28.75
CA MET A 479 13.50 -33.24 -27.67
C MET A 479 13.38 -34.13 -26.42
N ALA A 480 14.49 -34.66 -25.94
CA ALA A 480 14.62 -35.35 -24.66
C ALA A 480 15.01 -34.38 -23.55
N LYS A 481 14.37 -34.52 -22.39
CA LYS A 481 14.65 -33.70 -21.21
C LYS A 481 15.65 -34.40 -20.29
N LEU A 482 16.76 -33.73 -20.02
CA LEU A 482 17.82 -34.18 -19.14
C LEU A 482 17.79 -33.42 -17.81
N PHE A 483 18.05 -34.13 -16.73
CA PHE A 483 18.25 -33.60 -15.38
C PHE A 483 19.75 -33.35 -15.15
N LEU A 484 20.09 -32.15 -14.71
CA LEU A 484 21.43 -31.74 -14.30
C LEU A 484 21.43 -31.47 -12.79
N SER A 485 22.32 -32.10 -12.02
CA SER A 485 22.35 -32.01 -10.56
C SER A 485 22.81 -30.66 -9.98
N LEU A 486 23.15 -29.67 -10.81
CA LEU A 486 23.60 -28.34 -10.39
C LEU A 486 22.53 -27.29 -10.71
N GLY A 487 22.40 -26.26 -9.86
CA GLY A 487 21.38 -25.21 -10.00
C GLY A 487 21.88 -23.79 -9.70
N LYS A 488 20.98 -22.82 -9.56
CA LYS A 488 21.33 -21.40 -9.36
C LYS A 488 22.24 -21.16 -8.14
N ARG A 489 22.08 -21.92 -7.06
CA ARG A 489 22.95 -21.83 -5.87
C ARG A 489 24.39 -22.26 -6.13
N ASP A 490 24.61 -23.04 -7.19
CA ASP A 490 25.94 -23.41 -7.64
C ASP A 490 26.64 -22.32 -8.46
N ARG A 491 25.97 -21.16 -8.63
CA ARG A 491 26.40 -20.03 -9.48
C ARG A 491 26.59 -20.46 -10.93
N ILE A 492 25.71 -21.30 -11.47
CA ILE A 492 25.72 -21.66 -12.90
C ILE A 492 24.63 -20.89 -13.64
N ASN A 493 24.96 -20.38 -14.82
CA ASN A 493 24.04 -19.70 -15.73
C ASN A 493 23.74 -20.59 -16.94
N PRO A 494 22.67 -20.33 -17.73
CA PRO A 494 22.33 -21.17 -18.87
C PRO A 494 23.46 -21.26 -19.90
N GLY A 495 24.20 -20.16 -20.10
CA GLY A 495 25.37 -20.13 -20.97
C GLY A 495 26.51 -21.07 -20.54
N ASP A 496 26.70 -21.29 -19.23
CA ASP A 496 27.70 -22.24 -18.73
C ASP A 496 27.30 -23.68 -19.12
N ILE A 497 26.01 -24.01 -19.02
CA ILE A 497 25.46 -25.32 -19.36
C ILE A 497 25.55 -25.55 -20.88
N VAL A 498 25.16 -24.57 -21.69
CA VAL A 498 25.29 -24.63 -23.16
C VAL A 498 26.75 -24.78 -23.56
N GLY A 499 27.65 -24.01 -22.95
CA GLY A 499 29.09 -24.08 -23.20
C GLY A 499 29.67 -25.45 -22.86
N MET A 500 29.31 -26.05 -21.73
CA MET A 500 29.73 -27.40 -21.37
C MET A 500 29.19 -28.45 -22.34
N LEU A 501 27.91 -28.36 -22.73
CA LEU A 501 27.30 -29.29 -23.70
C LEU A 501 27.95 -29.21 -25.10
N HIS A 502 28.40 -28.03 -25.53
CA HIS A 502 29.12 -27.87 -26.79
C HIS A 502 30.60 -28.30 -26.70
N ASN A 503 31.29 -27.91 -25.63
CA ASN A 503 32.75 -28.05 -25.54
C ASN A 503 33.18 -29.42 -25.00
N GLU A 504 32.43 -29.99 -24.05
CA GLU A 504 32.76 -31.23 -23.34
C GLU A 504 31.94 -32.43 -23.83
N CYS A 505 30.71 -32.20 -24.33
CA CYS A 505 29.83 -33.25 -24.87
C CYS A 505 29.70 -33.19 -26.41
N HIS A 506 30.52 -32.37 -27.08
CA HIS A 506 30.61 -32.21 -28.54
C HIS A 506 29.28 -32.09 -29.30
N LEU A 507 28.26 -31.48 -28.68
CA LEU A 507 26.94 -31.32 -29.30
C LEU A 507 26.98 -30.25 -30.41
N GLU A 508 26.28 -30.48 -31.51
CA GLU A 508 26.15 -29.49 -32.59
C GLU A 508 25.30 -28.28 -32.17
N ARG A 509 25.58 -27.09 -32.74
CA ARG A 509 24.77 -25.88 -32.52
C ARG A 509 23.34 -26.11 -32.99
N GLY A 510 22.37 -25.90 -32.09
CA GLY A 510 20.94 -26.18 -32.36
C GLY A 510 20.45 -27.54 -31.84
N SER A 511 21.31 -28.31 -31.17
CA SER A 511 20.93 -29.56 -30.49
C SER A 511 20.46 -29.39 -29.04
N VAL A 512 20.54 -28.17 -28.50
CA VAL A 512 20.11 -27.81 -27.14
C VAL A 512 18.87 -26.92 -27.22
N GLY A 513 17.79 -27.34 -26.56
CA GLY A 513 16.52 -26.64 -26.43
C GLY A 513 16.42 -25.83 -25.14
N HIS A 514 15.25 -25.82 -24.51
CA HIS A 514 15.00 -25.00 -23.34
C HIS A 514 15.79 -25.47 -22.09
N ILE A 515 16.46 -24.53 -21.41
CA ILE A 515 17.16 -24.76 -20.15
C ILE A 515 16.39 -24.12 -19.00
N LYS A 516 15.98 -24.94 -18.03
CA LYS A 516 15.29 -24.50 -16.82
C LYS A 516 16.22 -24.63 -15.61
N LEU A 517 16.76 -23.51 -15.15
CA LEU A 517 17.56 -23.43 -13.92
C LEU A 517 16.66 -23.41 -12.68
N MET A 518 16.78 -24.41 -11.81
CA MET A 518 16.15 -24.45 -10.49
C MET A 518 17.17 -24.06 -9.41
N PRO A 519 16.77 -23.79 -8.15
CA PRO A 519 17.70 -23.40 -7.10
C PRO A 519 18.83 -24.40 -6.83
N ASN A 520 18.55 -25.71 -6.88
CA ASN A 520 19.49 -26.78 -6.51
C ASN A 520 19.83 -27.75 -7.66
N PHE A 521 19.13 -27.68 -8.80
CA PHE A 521 19.32 -28.55 -9.96
C PHE A 521 18.83 -27.81 -11.21
N SER A 522 18.97 -28.39 -12.39
CA SER A 522 18.52 -27.80 -13.65
C SER A 522 17.97 -28.85 -14.58
N PHE A 523 17.15 -28.43 -15.54
CA PHE A 523 16.73 -29.27 -16.66
C PHE A 523 17.23 -28.67 -17.96
N VAL A 524 17.63 -29.55 -18.87
CA VAL A 524 18.11 -29.17 -20.19
C VAL A 524 17.41 -30.06 -21.22
N GLU A 525 16.77 -29.45 -22.20
CA GLU A 525 16.26 -30.19 -23.36
C GLU A 525 17.36 -30.32 -24.39
N VAL A 526 17.54 -31.53 -24.92
CA VAL A 526 18.46 -31.81 -26.04
C VAL A 526 17.74 -32.70 -27.05
N ARG A 527 18.16 -32.67 -28.31
CA ARG A 527 17.59 -33.58 -29.33
C ARG A 527 17.71 -35.04 -28.88
N GLU A 528 16.64 -35.81 -29.04
CA GLU A 528 16.56 -37.18 -28.52
C GLU A 528 17.69 -38.08 -29.06
N GLU A 529 18.08 -37.86 -30.31
CA GLU A 529 19.16 -38.57 -31.01
C GLU A 529 20.54 -38.42 -30.35
N VAL A 530 20.79 -37.29 -29.67
CA VAL A 530 22.09 -36.97 -29.05
C VAL A 530 22.02 -36.97 -27.52
N ALA A 531 20.85 -37.28 -26.94
CA ALA A 531 20.63 -37.25 -25.50
C ALA A 531 21.47 -38.30 -24.75
N GLN A 532 21.58 -39.51 -25.31
CA GLN A 532 22.37 -40.58 -24.72
C GLN A 532 23.88 -40.26 -24.78
N GLN A 533 24.34 -39.70 -25.91
CA GLN A 533 25.72 -39.25 -26.08
C GLN A 533 26.09 -38.18 -25.05
N ALA A 534 25.22 -37.18 -24.86
CA ALA A 534 25.44 -36.11 -23.89
C ALA A 534 25.61 -36.65 -22.45
N ILE A 535 24.81 -37.64 -22.05
CA ILE A 535 24.92 -38.30 -20.74
C ILE A 535 26.26 -39.04 -20.60
N ASP A 536 26.65 -39.82 -21.61
CA ASP A 536 27.85 -40.65 -21.53
C ASP A 536 29.14 -39.82 -21.52
N GLU A 537 29.22 -38.77 -22.32
CA GLU A 537 30.38 -37.86 -22.37
C GLU A 537 30.47 -36.96 -21.13
N SER A 538 29.31 -36.57 -20.55
CA SER A 538 29.27 -35.73 -19.35
C SER A 538 29.84 -36.38 -18.07
N LYS A 539 30.02 -37.72 -18.05
CA LYS A 539 30.50 -38.47 -16.86
C LYS A 539 31.88 -38.03 -16.38
N SER A 540 32.71 -37.47 -17.26
CA SER A 540 34.06 -36.99 -16.96
C SER A 540 34.18 -35.47 -16.93
N ALA A 541 33.12 -34.74 -17.30
CA ALA A 541 33.10 -33.30 -17.42
C ALA A 541 32.95 -32.59 -16.06
N LYS A 542 33.43 -31.34 -16.00
CA LYS A 542 33.24 -30.46 -14.83
C LYS A 542 32.63 -29.14 -15.28
N LEU A 543 31.59 -28.70 -14.57
CA LEU A 543 30.94 -27.43 -14.81
C LEU A 543 31.40 -26.43 -13.73
N ARG A 544 32.11 -25.37 -14.15
CA ARG A 544 32.77 -24.39 -13.24
C ARG A 544 33.60 -25.07 -12.13
N GLY A 545 34.33 -26.13 -12.48
CA GLY A 545 35.17 -26.89 -11.55
C GLY A 545 34.43 -27.87 -10.63
N LYS A 546 33.10 -27.97 -10.71
CA LYS A 546 32.28 -28.90 -9.92
C LYS A 546 31.91 -30.14 -10.73
N SER A 547 31.92 -31.31 -10.08
CA SER A 547 31.33 -32.53 -10.62
C SER A 547 29.81 -32.45 -10.62
N PHE A 548 29.17 -33.01 -11.63
CA PHE A 548 27.72 -33.03 -11.76
C PHE A 548 27.23 -34.37 -12.30
N LYS A 549 25.94 -34.63 -12.13
CA LYS A 549 25.25 -35.76 -12.78
C LYS A 549 24.32 -35.21 -13.84
N LEU A 550 24.42 -35.75 -15.05
CA LEU A 550 23.46 -35.57 -16.14
C LEU A 550 22.77 -36.93 -16.38
N ASP A 551 21.44 -36.95 -16.40
CA ASP A 551 20.66 -38.17 -16.59
C ASP A 551 19.31 -37.84 -17.25
N PHE A 552 18.60 -38.83 -17.79
CA PHE A 552 17.24 -38.58 -18.29
C PHE A 552 16.31 -38.15 -17.16
N ASP A 553 15.44 -37.18 -17.42
CA ASP A 553 14.37 -36.77 -16.50
C ASP A 553 13.28 -37.85 -16.48
N ARG A 554 13.54 -38.97 -15.78
CA ARG A 554 12.51 -39.96 -15.45
C ARG A 554 11.84 -39.53 -14.14
N ALA A 555 10.50 -39.49 -14.16
CA ALA A 555 9.70 -39.35 -12.96
C ALA A 555 10.13 -40.41 -11.92
N PRO A 556 10.13 -40.09 -10.61
CA PRO A 556 10.35 -41.11 -9.60
C PRO A 556 9.29 -42.19 -9.77
N GLU A 557 9.70 -43.46 -9.83
CA GLU A 557 8.77 -44.59 -9.87
C GLU A 557 7.73 -44.41 -8.76
N GLN A 558 6.46 -44.41 -9.17
CA GLN A 558 5.35 -44.48 -8.22
C GLN A 558 5.59 -45.68 -7.32
N GLY A 559 5.63 -45.43 -6.01
CA GLY A 559 5.50 -46.48 -5.00
C GLY A 559 4.18 -47.22 -5.23
N GLY A 560 4.26 -48.35 -5.94
CA GLY A 560 3.19 -49.31 -6.09
C GLY A 560 2.92 -49.97 -4.75
N GLY A 561 1.66 -49.89 -4.32
CA GLY A 561 1.21 -50.39 -3.04
C GLY A 561 1.46 -51.89 -2.84
N ASN A 562 1.79 -52.21 -1.59
CA ASN A 562 1.23 -53.30 -0.81
C ASN A 562 0.88 -54.58 -1.58
N ASN A 563 1.86 -55.47 -1.75
CA ASN A 563 1.60 -56.88 -1.98
C ASN A 563 1.84 -57.67 -0.70
N ASN A 564 0.71 -58.11 -0.15
CA ASN A 564 0.56 -59.00 0.96
C ASN A 564 1.18 -60.37 0.60
N SER A 565 2.30 -60.72 1.23
CA SER A 565 2.72 -62.11 1.39
C SER A 565 2.81 -62.43 2.88
N ARG A 566 1.63 -62.54 3.50
CA ARG A 566 1.47 -63.37 4.69
C ARG A 566 1.34 -64.80 4.22
N SER A 567 2.44 -65.54 4.28
CA SER A 567 2.41 -66.98 4.45
C SER A 567 1.83 -67.29 5.83
N ASP A 568 0.82 -68.13 5.79
CA ASP A 568 0.24 -68.86 6.90
C ASP A 568 1.34 -69.62 7.66
N ASP A 569 1.54 -69.31 8.94
CA ASP A 569 1.98 -70.34 9.87
C ASP A 569 1.33 -70.12 11.24
N SER A 570 0.29 -70.93 11.45
CA SER A 570 -0.28 -71.24 12.74
C SER A 570 0.79 -71.76 13.71
N LYS A 571 0.90 -71.17 14.90
CA LYS A 571 0.94 -71.90 16.18
C LYS A 571 1.18 -70.99 17.39
N GLU A 572 0.34 -71.24 18.40
CA GLU A 572 0.61 -71.06 19.83
C GLU A 572 0.78 -69.61 20.34
N ARG A 573 0.30 -69.17 21.49
CA ARG A 573 -0.48 -69.69 22.62
C ARG A 573 -0.65 -68.48 23.53
N ARG A 574 -1.79 -68.38 24.24
CA ARG A 574 -1.96 -67.74 25.58
C ARG A 574 -1.55 -66.26 25.68
N GLY A 575 -2.43 -65.30 25.99
CA GLY A 575 -3.49 -65.30 26.98
C GLY A 575 -3.37 -64.02 27.82
N GLY A 576 -4.48 -63.59 28.42
CA GLY A 576 -4.54 -62.56 29.49
C GLY A 576 -4.85 -61.16 28.95
N LYS A 577 -6.10 -60.68 29.00
CA LYS A 577 -6.85 -60.08 30.14
C LYS A 577 -6.15 -58.90 30.83
N GLY A 578 -6.92 -57.81 31.03
CA GLY A 578 -6.68 -56.76 32.03
C GLY A 578 -6.59 -55.38 31.39
N HIS A 579 -7.67 -54.63 31.13
CA HIS A 579 -8.58 -53.97 32.06
C HIS A 579 -7.89 -53.00 33.06
N ARG A 580 -8.25 -51.71 32.88
CA ARG A 580 -8.58 -50.69 33.90
C ARG A 580 -7.48 -49.79 34.52
N ARG A 581 -7.77 -48.49 34.34
CA ARG A 581 -7.90 -47.39 35.33
C ARG A 581 -6.66 -46.55 35.70
N ARG A 582 -6.82 -45.24 35.46
CA ARG A 582 -6.79 -44.13 36.44
C ARG A 582 -6.18 -44.47 37.81
N ASP A 583 -5.23 -43.65 38.26
CA ASP A 583 -5.52 -42.60 39.26
C ASP A 583 -4.33 -41.65 39.47
N ASP A 584 -4.67 -40.51 40.08
CA ASP A 584 -3.91 -39.38 40.62
C ASP A 584 -2.55 -39.68 41.29
N GLU A 585 -1.64 -38.69 41.32
CA GLU A 585 -1.33 -37.95 42.57
C GLU A 585 -0.24 -36.85 42.44
N ARG A 586 -0.63 -35.69 42.99
CA ARG A 586 0.09 -34.61 43.70
C ARG A 586 1.58 -34.79 44.09
N ARG A 587 2.33 -33.68 43.99
CA ARG A 587 3.21 -33.00 45.00
C ARG A 587 4.05 -31.94 44.27
N GLY A 588 4.28 -30.72 44.73
CA GLY A 588 4.57 -30.23 46.09
C GLY A 588 5.92 -29.50 46.02
N GLY A 589 5.94 -28.17 46.23
CA GLY A 589 7.03 -27.27 45.85
C GLY A 589 8.30 -27.25 46.73
N ARG A 590 9.16 -26.25 46.48
CA ARG A 590 10.15 -25.71 47.45
C ARG A 590 10.70 -24.35 47.01
N ARG A 591 10.56 -23.37 47.90
CA ARG A 591 11.31 -22.10 47.96
C ARG A 591 12.71 -22.37 48.51
N HIS A 592 13.67 -21.51 48.16
CA HIS A 592 14.91 -21.35 48.93
C HIS A 592 15.18 -19.86 49.17
N ASP A 593 15.12 -19.47 50.44
CA ASP A 593 15.70 -18.26 51.02
C ASP A 593 17.16 -18.53 51.45
N ARG A 594 17.99 -17.47 51.44
CA ARG A 594 18.99 -17.07 52.46
C ARG A 594 19.70 -15.79 51.98
N GLN A 595 19.38 -14.63 52.57
CA GLN A 595 19.98 -14.01 53.77
C GLN A 595 21.39 -13.42 53.58
N ASP A 596 21.39 -12.09 53.42
CA ASP A 596 21.85 -11.08 54.39
C ASP A 596 23.34 -11.04 54.82
N ARG A 597 23.96 -9.87 54.57
CA ARG A 597 24.99 -9.21 55.40
C ARG A 597 25.17 -7.77 54.91
N GLY A 598 24.79 -6.81 55.76
CA GLY A 598 24.90 -5.38 55.49
C GLY A 598 26.28 -4.78 55.71
N SER A 599 26.43 -3.52 55.26
CA SER A 599 27.00 -2.38 56.00
C SER A 599 27.44 -1.28 55.02
N GLY A 600 27.17 -0.01 55.37
CA GLY A 600 28.08 1.07 55.02
C GLY A 600 27.58 2.21 54.12
N LYS A 601 27.23 3.30 54.80
CA LYS A 601 27.51 4.72 54.46
C LYS A 601 26.57 5.48 53.53
N ALA A 602 25.84 6.37 54.21
CA ALA A 602 25.34 7.65 53.73
C ALA A 602 26.45 8.53 53.13
N LEU A 603 26.09 9.31 52.10
CA LEU A 603 26.74 10.56 51.75
C LEU A 603 25.67 11.58 51.36
N ASP A 604 25.44 12.46 52.31
CA ASP A 604 24.79 13.76 52.20
C ASP A 604 25.71 14.71 51.43
N ARG A 605 25.19 15.46 50.45
CA ARG A 605 25.84 16.65 49.90
C ARG A 605 24.79 17.68 49.50
N SER A 606 24.47 18.53 50.47
CA SER A 606 24.13 19.94 50.25
C SER A 606 25.42 20.77 50.12
N GLY A 607 25.43 21.80 49.27
CA GLY A 607 26.56 22.74 49.18
C GLY A 607 26.60 23.67 47.97
N ARG A 608 25.87 24.79 48.09
CA ARG A 608 25.98 26.12 47.42
C ARG A 608 27.24 26.46 46.60
N GLY A 609 27.05 27.26 45.54
CA GLY A 609 28.03 28.26 45.10
C GLY A 609 27.71 28.93 43.75
N LYS A 610 27.61 30.27 43.78
CA LYS A 610 27.69 31.31 42.72
C LYS A 610 28.59 30.95 41.53
N ASP A 611 28.41 31.42 40.30
CA ASP A 611 28.03 32.73 39.76
C ASP A 611 27.10 32.64 38.53
#